data_AF-A0A931RGV5-F1
#
_entry.id   AF-A0A931RGV5-F1
#
_cell.length_a   1.000
_cell.length_b   1.000
_cell.length_c   1.000
_cell.angle_alpha   90.00
_cell.angle_beta   90.00
_cell.angle_gamma   90.00
#
_symmetry.space_group_name_H-M   'P 1'
#
loop_
_entity.id
_entity.type
_entity.pdbx_description
1 polymer ?
#
loop_
_entity_poly.entity_id
_entity_poly.type
_entity_poly.pdbx_seq_one_letter_code
_entity_poly.pdbx_strand_id
1 'polypeptide(L)'
;MIDDKKPELPKLRTFKSDAEIFTNKKKISEFDIKKTAYLEQKEDRLVRYRPGISIFMKIVIAAAVALVIGGGGYFGYRYLLSKPAVKTPEKAKPPAQIVKADDEKIITFNIVNPGTLISYLISEKEKNLRPGSIVNFPIEAVVETGEIKFIDSKKIAEALSWNAPLSFIENLSGEFNALMIYGEYSHDFSLIMKVNNFDTAISSLISWERTMWPPWKPFFSADDVENVHNFTFVDEIIENNDARIFKNKETGKVILGYSIFNKQYVIFSTSREGLKLILSRLVSLPPR
;
A
#
# COMPACT_ATOMS: atom_id res chain seq x y z
N MET A 1 -134.04 -47.11 -2.76
CA MET A 1 -133.54 -45.90 -2.07
C MET A 1 -132.96 -46.34 -0.73
N ILE A 2 -131.77 -46.00 -0.24
CA ILE A 2 -130.63 -45.17 -0.66
C ILE A 2 -129.40 -45.81 0.02
N ASP A 3 -128.26 -45.72 -0.66
CA ASP A 3 -126.87 -46.05 -0.33
C ASP A 3 -126.47 -46.12 1.15
N ASP A 4 -125.61 -47.09 1.52
CA ASP A 4 -124.56 -46.83 2.52
C ASP A 4 -123.39 -47.85 2.46
N LYS A 5 -122.20 -47.35 2.08
CA LYS A 5 -120.92 -48.05 2.15
C LYS A 5 -120.48 -48.17 3.61
N LYS A 6 -120.06 -49.36 4.04
CA LYS A 6 -119.41 -49.58 5.34
C LYS A 6 -117.92 -49.94 5.23
N PRO A 7 -117.11 -49.60 6.25
CA PRO A 7 -115.77 -49.04 6.09
C PRO A 7 -114.64 -50.03 6.41
N GLU A 8 -113.46 -49.79 5.81
CA GLU A 8 -112.22 -50.54 6.08
C GLU A 8 -111.68 -50.28 7.50
N LEU A 9 -111.20 -51.35 8.14
CA LEU A 9 -110.69 -51.38 9.52
C LEU A 9 -109.36 -50.59 9.70
N PRO A 10 -109.11 -50.00 10.89
CA PRO A 10 -107.92 -49.20 11.13
C PRO A 10 -106.64 -50.06 11.22
N LYS A 11 -105.62 -49.71 10.41
CA LYS A 11 -104.27 -50.29 10.46
C LYS A 11 -103.58 -49.96 11.80
N LEU A 12 -103.11 -50.99 12.50
CA LEU A 12 -102.28 -50.86 13.69
C LEU A 12 -100.95 -50.13 13.35
N ARG A 13 -100.67 -49.04 14.05
CA ARG A 13 -99.37 -48.33 13.99
C ARG A 13 -98.33 -49.12 14.78
N THR A 14 -97.15 -49.30 14.19
CA THR A 14 -95.99 -49.88 14.89
C THR A 14 -94.81 -48.93 14.77
N PHE A 15 -93.89 -48.97 15.75
CA PHE A 15 -92.65 -48.17 15.71
C PHE A 15 -91.86 -48.35 14.41
N LYS A 16 -91.97 -49.53 13.78
CA LYS A 16 -91.34 -49.82 12.49
C LYS A 16 -91.98 -49.05 11.34
N SER A 17 -93.31 -48.91 11.31
CA SER A 17 -93.99 -48.12 10.27
C SER A 17 -93.74 -46.62 10.43
N ASP A 18 -93.62 -46.14 11.67
CA ASP A 18 -93.40 -44.71 11.92
C ASP A 18 -91.97 -44.30 11.54
N ALA A 19 -90.97 -45.16 11.74
CA ALA A 19 -89.61 -44.92 11.27
C ALA A 19 -89.53 -44.90 9.72
N GLU A 20 -90.23 -45.81 9.05
CA GLU A 20 -90.23 -45.94 7.58
C GLU A 20 -91.00 -44.82 6.89
N ILE A 21 -92.07 -44.32 7.49
CA ILE A 21 -92.78 -43.12 7.03
C ILE A 21 -91.92 -41.87 7.24
N PHE A 22 -91.15 -41.79 8.32
CA PHE A 22 -90.30 -40.63 8.61
C PHE A 22 -89.11 -40.50 7.66
N THR A 23 -88.48 -41.62 7.28
CA THR A 23 -87.39 -41.64 6.29
C THR A 23 -87.89 -41.27 4.89
N ASN A 24 -89.05 -41.78 4.48
CA ASN A 24 -89.63 -41.48 3.16
C ASN A 24 -90.14 -40.03 3.02
N LYS A 25 -90.76 -39.48 4.08
CA LYS A 25 -91.39 -38.14 4.02
C LYS A 25 -90.37 -37.00 4.11
N LYS A 26 -89.19 -37.23 4.70
CA LYS A 26 -88.10 -36.23 4.82
C LYS A 26 -86.93 -36.41 3.83
N LYS A 27 -86.95 -37.42 2.95
CA LYS A 27 -85.86 -37.73 2.00
C LYS A 27 -84.48 -37.79 2.67
N ILE A 28 -84.40 -38.32 3.89
CA ILE A 28 -83.13 -38.41 4.62
C ILE A 28 -82.40 -39.63 4.08
N SER A 29 -81.30 -39.40 3.38
CA SER A 29 -80.43 -40.45 2.85
C SER A 29 -79.71 -41.15 4.00
N GLU A 30 -79.51 -42.47 3.92
CA GLU A 30 -78.64 -43.21 4.88
C GLU A 30 -77.23 -42.60 4.96
N PHE A 31 -76.80 -41.93 3.89
CA PHE A 31 -75.54 -41.20 3.85
C PHE A 31 -75.54 -39.98 4.77
N ASP A 32 -76.66 -39.26 4.90
CA ASP A 32 -76.77 -38.11 5.81
C ASP A 32 -76.78 -38.55 7.26
N ILE A 33 -77.40 -39.71 7.57
CA ILE A 33 -77.40 -40.28 8.93
C ILE A 33 -75.99 -40.73 9.34
N LYS A 34 -75.24 -41.36 8.42
CA LYS A 34 -73.83 -41.71 8.65
C LYS A 34 -72.94 -40.47 8.72
N LYS A 35 -73.25 -39.42 7.96
CA LYS A 35 -72.51 -38.15 8.00
C LYS A 35 -72.76 -37.40 9.31
N THR A 36 -73.99 -37.35 9.82
CA THR A 36 -74.28 -36.74 11.14
C THR A 36 -73.67 -37.54 12.28
N ALA A 37 -73.73 -38.88 12.24
CA ALA A 37 -73.04 -39.71 13.25
C ALA A 37 -71.51 -39.57 13.19
N TYR A 38 -70.93 -39.43 11.99
CA TYR A 38 -69.49 -39.16 11.80
C TYR A 38 -69.11 -37.75 12.24
N LEU A 39 -69.99 -36.75 12.03
CA LEU A 39 -69.77 -35.37 12.47
C LEU A 39 -69.94 -35.24 13.99
N GLU A 40 -70.90 -35.92 14.62
CA GLU A 40 -71.05 -35.97 16.08
C GLU A 40 -69.87 -36.72 16.73
N GLN A 41 -69.42 -37.85 16.15
CA GLN A 41 -68.21 -38.53 16.62
C GLN A 41 -66.94 -37.68 16.42
N LYS A 42 -66.96 -36.72 15.49
CA LYS A 42 -65.88 -35.75 15.27
C LYS A 42 -66.00 -34.54 16.20
N GLU A 43 -67.20 -34.08 16.53
CA GLU A 43 -67.46 -32.99 17.47
C GLU A 43 -67.18 -33.40 18.93
N ASP A 44 -67.47 -34.65 19.32
CA ASP A 44 -67.06 -35.21 20.63
C ASP A 44 -65.53 -35.40 20.72
N ARG A 45 -64.81 -35.41 19.60
CA ARG A 45 -63.33 -35.35 19.57
C ARG A 45 -62.77 -33.93 19.54
N LEU A 46 -63.60 -32.90 19.43
CA LEU A 46 -63.19 -31.49 19.51
C LEU A 46 -63.28 -30.92 20.94
N VAL A 47 -63.30 -31.80 21.96
CA VAL A 47 -62.90 -31.42 23.32
C VAL A 47 -61.53 -30.77 23.25
N ARG A 48 -61.48 -29.48 23.60
CA ARG A 48 -60.31 -28.59 23.68
C ARG A 48 -58.99 -29.32 23.99
N TYR A 49 -58.29 -29.77 22.95
CA TYR A 49 -56.85 -29.99 23.04
C TYR A 49 -56.19 -28.63 22.77
N ARG A 50 -56.04 -27.81 23.82
CA ARG A 50 -54.91 -26.88 23.86
C ARG A 50 -53.71 -27.76 24.19
N PRO A 51 -52.81 -28.10 23.24
CA PRO A 51 -51.50 -28.58 23.65
C PRO A 51 -50.88 -27.44 24.45
N GLY A 52 -50.93 -27.52 25.77
CA GLY A 52 -49.98 -26.81 26.59
C GLY A 52 -48.62 -27.28 26.09
N ILE A 53 -47.88 -26.39 25.43
CA ILE A 53 -46.52 -26.67 24.99
C ILE A 53 -45.82 -27.30 26.20
N SER A 54 -45.46 -28.58 26.10
CA SER A 54 -44.86 -29.31 27.20
C SER A 54 -43.63 -28.52 27.67
N ILE A 55 -43.34 -28.52 28.96
CA ILE A 55 -42.18 -27.80 29.51
C ILE A 55 -40.91 -28.14 28.71
N PHE A 56 -40.81 -29.39 28.25
CA PHE A 56 -39.78 -29.85 27.32
C PHE A 56 -39.74 -29.08 25.99
N MET A 57 -40.87 -28.91 25.30
CA MET A 57 -40.91 -28.11 24.06
C MET A 57 -40.57 -26.63 24.29
N LYS A 58 -40.94 -26.03 25.43
CA LYS A 58 -40.51 -24.66 25.77
C LYS A 58 -38.99 -24.57 25.96
N ILE A 59 -38.39 -25.57 26.60
CA ILE A 59 -36.93 -25.68 26.78
C ILE A 59 -36.24 -25.87 25.42
N VAL A 60 -36.78 -26.71 24.54
CA VAL A 60 -36.23 -26.93 23.19
C VAL A 60 -36.29 -25.66 22.34
N ILE A 61 -37.41 -24.93 22.38
CA ILE A 61 -37.54 -23.65 21.67
C ILE A 61 -36.58 -22.60 22.26
N ALA A 62 -36.48 -22.51 23.58
CA ALA A 62 -35.54 -21.59 24.24
C ALA A 62 -34.08 -21.92 23.90
N ALA A 63 -33.72 -23.21 23.87
CA ALA A 63 -32.39 -23.68 23.49
C ALA A 63 -32.07 -23.40 22.01
N ALA A 64 -33.05 -23.57 21.11
CA ALA A 64 -32.89 -23.24 19.69
C ALA A 64 -32.68 -21.74 19.48
N VAL A 65 -33.46 -20.89 20.17
CA VAL A 65 -33.29 -19.43 20.12
C VAL A 65 -31.93 -19.01 20.69
N ALA A 66 -31.52 -19.60 21.82
CA ALA A 66 -30.20 -19.34 22.40
C ALA A 66 -29.05 -19.74 21.46
N LEU A 67 -29.19 -20.84 20.70
CA LEU A 67 -28.22 -21.26 19.70
C LEU A 67 -28.15 -20.31 18.50
N VAL A 68 -29.29 -19.80 18.03
CA VAL A 68 -29.31 -18.82 16.92
C VAL A 68 -28.69 -17.49 17.36
N ILE A 69 -29.00 -17.03 18.57
CA ILE A 69 -28.42 -15.80 19.12
C ILE A 69 -26.92 -15.99 19.40
N GLY A 70 -26.53 -17.11 20.01
CA GLY A 70 -25.12 -17.43 20.29
C GLY A 70 -24.29 -17.62 19.03
N GLY A 71 -24.83 -18.33 18.04
CA GLY A 71 -24.22 -18.52 16.73
C GLY A 71 -24.12 -17.20 15.97
N GLY A 72 -25.22 -16.44 15.85
CA GLY A 72 -25.23 -15.14 15.20
C GLY A 72 -24.29 -14.13 15.87
N GLY A 73 -24.26 -14.11 17.21
CA GLY A 73 -23.33 -13.29 17.99
C GLY A 73 -21.87 -13.70 17.78
N TYR A 74 -21.57 -14.99 17.77
CA TYR A 74 -20.22 -15.50 17.52
C TYR A 74 -19.73 -15.19 16.10
N PHE A 75 -20.57 -15.43 15.08
CA PHE A 75 -20.24 -15.11 13.70
C PHE A 75 -20.13 -13.60 13.45
N GLY A 76 -21.03 -12.80 14.03
CA GLY A 76 -20.97 -11.34 13.97
C GLY A 76 -19.71 -10.78 14.66
N TYR A 77 -19.37 -11.30 15.84
CA TYR A 77 -18.13 -10.94 16.57
C TYR A 77 -16.87 -11.35 15.78
N ARG A 78 -16.86 -12.56 15.20
CA ARG A 78 -15.76 -13.01 14.33
C ARG A 78 -15.65 -12.15 13.09
N TYR A 79 -16.75 -11.71 12.48
CA TYR A 79 -16.74 -10.81 11.33
C TYR A 79 -16.21 -9.42 11.70
N LEU A 80 -16.60 -8.87 12.85
CA LEU A 80 -16.09 -7.59 13.36
C LEU A 80 -14.60 -7.63 13.76
N LEU A 81 -14.10 -8.79 14.22
CA LEU A 81 -12.69 -9.01 14.50
C LEU A 81 -11.88 -9.37 13.25
N SER A 82 -12.50 -9.97 12.25
CA SER A 82 -11.89 -10.27 10.94
C SER A 82 -11.91 -9.05 10.04
N LYS A 83 -11.60 -7.87 10.59
CA LYS A 83 -11.18 -6.75 9.76
C LYS A 83 -10.02 -7.27 8.92
N PRO A 84 -10.08 -7.24 7.58
CA PRO A 84 -8.90 -7.54 6.80
C PRO A 84 -7.82 -6.64 7.36
N ALA A 85 -6.70 -7.24 7.78
CA ALA A 85 -5.53 -6.45 8.12
C ALA A 85 -5.33 -5.52 6.92
N VAL A 86 -5.53 -4.22 7.12
CA VAL A 86 -5.06 -3.22 6.18
C VAL A 86 -3.60 -3.58 6.06
N LYS A 87 -3.22 -4.15 4.92
CA LYS A 87 -1.81 -4.43 4.64
C LYS A 87 -1.17 -3.06 4.75
N THR A 88 -0.56 -2.78 5.91
CA THR A 88 0.30 -1.62 6.04
C THR A 88 1.26 -1.77 4.88
N PRO A 89 1.33 -0.81 3.93
CA PRO A 89 2.23 -0.94 2.80
C PRO A 89 3.59 -1.27 3.40
N GLU A 90 4.11 -2.44 3.02
CA GLU A 90 5.41 -2.88 3.48
C GLU A 90 6.37 -1.73 3.19
N LYS A 91 6.91 -1.12 4.24
CA LYS A 91 7.73 0.08 4.10
C LYS A 91 8.86 -0.32 3.17
N ALA A 92 8.91 0.29 1.98
CA ALA A 92 9.86 -0.08 0.96
C ALA A 92 11.26 -0.09 1.57
N LYS A 93 12.02 -1.16 1.33
CA LYS A 93 13.39 -1.23 1.83
C LYS A 93 14.23 -0.19 1.07
N PRO A 94 15.10 0.57 1.77
CA PRO A 94 16.03 1.48 1.10
C PRO A 94 16.85 0.75 0.03
N PRO A 95 17.17 1.43 -1.09
CA PRO A 95 18.04 0.86 -2.13
C PRO A 95 19.41 0.50 -1.57
N ALA A 96 20.06 -0.49 -2.18
CA ALA A 96 21.35 -0.98 -1.72
C ALA A 96 22.42 0.12 -1.77
N GLN A 97 23.26 0.18 -0.73
CA GLN A 97 24.38 1.10 -0.67
C GLN A 97 25.53 0.63 -1.59
N ILE A 98 26.02 1.55 -2.42
CA ILE A 98 27.21 1.41 -3.26
C ILE A 98 28.45 1.58 -2.38
N VAL A 99 28.44 2.58 -1.49
CA VAL A 99 29.51 2.85 -0.51
C VAL A 99 29.01 2.62 0.91
N LYS A 100 29.86 2.03 1.76
CA LYS A 100 29.59 1.93 3.20
C LYS A 100 29.57 3.33 3.82
N ALA A 101 28.40 3.77 4.25
CA ALA A 101 28.22 4.98 5.03
C ALA A 101 28.23 4.67 6.53
N ASP A 102 28.57 5.67 7.34
CA ASP A 102 28.58 5.56 8.79
C ASP A 102 27.18 5.79 9.39
N ASP A 103 26.33 6.56 8.69
CA ASP A 103 24.93 6.82 9.05
C ASP A 103 24.02 6.85 7.80
N GLU A 104 22.73 6.59 7.98
CA GLU A 104 21.72 6.63 6.91
C GLU A 104 20.49 7.45 7.33
N LYS A 105 20.14 8.46 6.53
CA LYS A 105 18.98 9.32 6.79
C LYS A 105 18.09 9.39 5.55
N ILE A 106 16.86 8.88 5.70
CA ILE A 106 15.88 8.94 4.61
C ILE A 106 15.36 10.37 4.49
N ILE A 107 15.40 10.91 3.27
CA ILE A 107 14.82 12.21 2.93
C ILE A 107 13.55 11.98 2.13
N THR A 108 12.43 12.55 2.57
CA THR A 108 11.19 12.55 1.80
C THR A 108 10.92 13.96 1.29
N PHE A 109 10.70 14.12 -0.01
CA PHE A 109 10.39 15.42 -0.62
C PHE A 109 9.22 15.32 -1.61
N ASN A 110 8.60 16.46 -1.92
CA ASN A 110 7.56 16.51 -2.95
C ASN A 110 8.20 16.78 -4.32
N ILE A 111 7.92 15.93 -5.31
CA ILE A 111 8.49 16.06 -6.66
C ILE A 111 8.12 17.38 -7.35
N VAL A 112 6.98 17.97 -6.99
CA VAL A 112 6.50 19.27 -7.50
C VAL A 112 7.31 20.42 -6.90
N ASN A 113 7.91 20.24 -5.72
CA ASN A 113 8.76 21.25 -5.07
C ASN A 113 10.14 20.66 -4.71
N PRO A 114 11.03 20.47 -5.71
CA PRO A 114 12.39 19.96 -5.48
C PRO A 114 13.26 20.86 -4.57
N GLY A 115 12.90 22.14 -4.41
CA GLY A 115 13.61 23.06 -3.52
C GLY A 115 13.66 22.59 -2.06
N THR A 116 12.68 21.78 -1.63
CA THR A 116 12.66 21.18 -0.28
C THR A 116 13.77 20.14 -0.06
N LEU A 117 14.18 19.43 -1.12
CA LEU A 117 15.32 18.51 -1.07
C LEU A 117 16.63 19.29 -0.93
N ILE A 118 16.81 20.33 -1.75
CA ILE A 118 18.02 21.15 -1.75
C ILE A 118 18.19 21.84 -0.39
N SER A 119 17.13 22.41 0.18
CA SER A 119 17.19 23.06 1.49
C SER A 119 17.53 22.08 2.62
N TYR A 120 17.00 20.85 2.57
CA TYR A 120 17.38 19.80 3.52
C TYR A 120 18.86 19.48 3.43
N LEU A 121 19.39 19.24 2.21
CA LEU A 121 20.80 18.91 2.00
C LEU A 121 21.73 20.05 2.47
N ILE A 122 21.35 21.31 2.23
CA ILE A 122 22.10 22.47 2.73
C ILE A 122 22.06 22.52 4.27
N SER A 123 20.90 22.28 4.90
CA SER A 123 20.81 22.28 6.36
C SER A 123 21.65 21.17 7.01
N GLU A 124 21.83 20.05 6.32
CA GLU A 124 22.67 18.94 6.78
C GLU A 124 24.16 19.28 6.68
N LYS A 125 24.54 20.08 5.67
CA LYS A 125 25.90 20.62 5.51
C LYS A 125 26.32 21.51 6.69
N GLU A 126 25.39 22.18 7.36
CA GLU A 126 25.69 23.05 8.51
C GLU A 126 25.91 22.28 9.84
N LYS A 127 25.70 20.95 9.84
CA LYS A 127 25.93 20.13 11.03
C LYS A 127 27.41 19.83 11.21
N ASN A 128 27.83 19.61 12.46
CA ASN A 128 29.21 19.20 12.77
C ASN A 128 29.20 17.73 13.21
N LEU A 129 29.60 16.84 12.31
CA LEU A 129 29.89 15.43 12.63
C LEU A 129 31.41 15.22 12.74
N ARG A 130 31.81 14.03 13.16
CA ARG A 130 33.23 13.66 13.25
C ARG A 130 33.88 13.72 11.86
N PRO A 131 35.08 14.30 11.71
CA PRO A 131 35.83 14.25 10.45
C PRO A 131 36.01 12.82 9.93
N GLY A 132 35.84 12.64 8.63
CA GLY A 132 35.84 11.36 7.93
C GLY A 132 34.50 10.62 7.92
N SER A 133 33.44 11.19 8.51
CA SER A 133 32.10 10.58 8.52
C SER A 133 31.40 10.74 7.18
N ILE A 134 30.70 9.69 6.75
CA ILE A 134 29.86 9.68 5.55
C ILE A 134 28.42 9.40 5.94
N VAL A 135 27.51 10.30 5.59
CA VAL A 135 26.06 10.10 5.75
C VAL A 135 25.45 9.81 4.39
N ASN A 136 24.74 8.69 4.27
CA ASN A 136 23.98 8.35 3.07
C ASN A 136 22.53 8.82 3.16
N PHE A 137 22.00 9.36 2.06
CA PHE A 137 20.61 9.79 1.94
C PHE A 137 19.88 8.95 0.90
N PRO A 138 19.16 7.91 1.31
CA PRO A 138 18.09 7.34 0.50
C PRO A 138 16.97 8.38 0.33
N ILE A 139 16.60 8.67 -0.90
CA ILE A 139 15.65 9.75 -1.20
C ILE A 139 14.32 9.15 -1.66
N GLU A 140 13.25 9.54 -0.99
CA GLU A 140 11.87 9.25 -1.32
C GLU A 140 11.19 10.48 -1.93
N ALA A 141 10.43 10.29 -3.00
CA ALA A 141 9.56 11.31 -3.56
C ALA A 141 8.09 10.97 -3.29
N VAL A 142 7.33 11.99 -2.90
CA VAL A 142 5.86 11.95 -2.90
C VAL A 142 5.39 12.29 -4.32
N VAL A 143 4.80 11.30 -4.98
CA VAL A 143 4.16 11.48 -6.30
C VAL A 143 2.80 12.16 -6.11
N GLU A 144 2.28 12.83 -7.14
CA GLU A 144 0.98 13.53 -7.10
C GLU A 144 -0.20 12.67 -6.59
N THR A 145 -0.10 11.35 -6.73
CA THR A 145 -1.07 10.36 -6.23
C THR A 145 -0.99 10.11 -4.71
N GLY A 146 -0.08 10.78 -4.00
CA GLY A 146 0.20 10.56 -2.57
C GLY A 146 1.06 9.32 -2.28
N GLU A 147 1.54 8.63 -3.32
CA GLU A 147 2.40 7.46 -3.19
C GLU A 147 3.84 7.89 -2.91
N ILE A 148 4.48 7.27 -1.92
CA ILE A 148 5.88 7.50 -1.54
C ILE A 148 6.73 6.39 -2.15
N LYS A 149 7.70 6.76 -2.98
CA LYS A 149 8.64 5.82 -3.63
C LYS A 149 10.07 6.34 -3.56
N PHE A 150 11.02 5.42 -3.41
CA PHE A 150 12.43 5.76 -3.63
C PHE A 150 12.63 6.18 -5.08
N ILE A 151 13.36 7.28 -5.26
CA ILE A 151 13.70 7.77 -6.58
C ILE A 151 14.90 7.03 -7.16
N ASP A 152 15.11 7.16 -8.46
CA ASP A 152 16.26 6.65 -9.18
C ASP A 152 17.26 7.78 -9.52
N SER A 153 18.38 7.40 -10.13
CA SER A 153 19.44 8.32 -10.55
C SER A 153 18.98 9.38 -11.57
N LYS A 154 17.94 9.11 -12.35
CA LYS A 154 17.41 10.05 -13.34
C LYS A 154 16.56 11.12 -12.65
N LYS A 155 15.71 10.68 -11.72
CA LYS A 155 14.84 11.53 -10.92
C LYS A 155 15.62 12.45 -9.99
N ILE A 156 16.75 12.01 -9.42
CA ILE A 156 17.62 12.91 -8.63
C ILE A 156 18.29 13.96 -9.52
N ALA A 157 18.73 13.60 -10.73
CA ALA A 157 19.28 14.57 -11.67
C ALA A 157 18.23 15.62 -12.06
N GLU A 158 16.98 15.21 -12.29
CA GLU A 158 15.84 16.12 -12.51
C GLU A 158 15.59 17.02 -11.27
N ALA A 159 15.55 16.45 -10.07
CA ALA A 159 15.29 17.18 -8.83
C ALA A 159 16.36 18.23 -8.53
N LEU A 160 17.62 17.95 -8.86
CA LEU A 160 18.73 18.89 -8.74
C LEU A 160 18.82 19.86 -9.94
N SER A 161 17.88 19.80 -10.88
CA SER A 161 17.86 20.63 -12.09
C SER A 161 19.15 20.50 -12.92
N TRP A 162 19.68 19.28 -13.03
CA TRP A 162 20.88 19.02 -13.81
C TRP A 162 20.60 19.15 -15.31
N ASN A 163 21.32 20.06 -15.94
CA ASN A 163 21.35 20.25 -17.39
C ASN A 163 22.40 19.34 -18.06
N ALA A 164 22.48 18.07 -17.63
CA ALA A 164 23.40 17.11 -18.20
C ALA A 164 23.01 16.75 -19.64
N PRO A 165 23.96 16.36 -20.50
CA PRO A 165 23.66 15.84 -21.82
C PRO A 165 22.67 14.67 -21.74
N LEU A 166 21.71 14.61 -22.66
CA LEU A 166 20.70 13.54 -22.69
C LEU A 166 21.35 12.15 -22.73
N SER A 167 22.45 12.01 -23.48
CA SER A 167 23.26 10.79 -23.55
C SER A 167 23.79 10.34 -22.18
N PHE A 168 24.09 11.27 -21.27
CA PHE A 168 24.48 10.93 -19.90
C PHE A 168 23.30 10.39 -19.12
N ILE A 169 22.17 11.10 -19.13
CA ILE A 169 20.96 10.74 -18.38
C ILE A 169 20.40 9.38 -18.83
N GLU A 170 20.36 9.12 -20.13
CA GLU A 170 19.91 7.85 -20.70
C GLU A 170 20.84 6.69 -20.33
N ASN A 171 22.14 6.97 -20.16
CA ASN A 171 23.15 6.00 -19.79
C ASN A 171 23.17 5.65 -18.28
N LEU A 172 22.35 6.32 -17.45
CA LEU A 172 22.23 6.00 -16.04
C LEU A 172 21.40 4.72 -15.82
N SER A 173 21.89 3.84 -14.95
CA SER A 173 21.26 2.54 -14.64
C SER A 173 20.11 2.61 -13.62
N GLY A 174 19.95 3.74 -12.93
CA GLY A 174 18.94 3.94 -11.89
C GLY A 174 19.49 3.91 -10.46
N GLU A 175 20.59 3.17 -10.21
CA GLU A 175 21.22 3.08 -8.90
C GLU A 175 22.08 4.32 -8.60
N PHE A 176 21.88 4.92 -7.41
CA PHE A 176 22.72 6.02 -6.93
C PHE A 176 22.81 6.07 -5.40
N ASN A 177 23.82 6.78 -4.90
CA ASN A 177 23.88 7.24 -3.51
C ASN A 177 24.13 8.75 -3.47
N ALA A 178 23.32 9.47 -2.69
CA ALA A 178 23.55 10.85 -2.32
C ALA A 178 24.21 10.87 -0.94
N LEU A 179 25.34 11.56 -0.83
CA LEU A 179 26.22 11.50 0.34
C LEU A 179 26.53 12.91 0.84
N MET A 180 26.62 13.06 2.16
CA MET A 180 27.25 14.21 2.81
C MET A 180 28.51 13.70 3.49
N ILE A 181 29.63 14.31 3.15
CA ILE A 181 30.94 13.97 3.65
C ILE A 181 31.39 15.06 4.59
N TYR A 182 31.74 14.68 5.81
CA TYR A 182 32.27 15.60 6.81
C TYR A 182 33.78 15.46 6.83
N GLY A 183 34.47 16.30 6.04
CA GLY A 183 35.93 16.44 6.06
C GLY A 183 36.41 17.18 7.30
N GLU A 184 37.72 17.36 7.41
CA GLU A 184 38.32 18.10 8.53
C GLU A 184 38.03 19.61 8.44
N TYR A 185 37.96 20.13 7.20
CA TYR A 185 37.76 21.56 6.92
C TYR A 185 36.60 21.86 5.97
N SER A 186 35.91 20.84 5.46
CA SER A 186 34.82 21.01 4.50
C SER A 186 33.71 19.98 4.70
N HIS A 187 32.47 20.42 4.46
CA HIS A 187 31.30 19.54 4.40
C HIS A 187 30.79 19.50 2.96
N ASP A 188 30.85 18.31 2.38
CA ASP A 188 30.79 18.12 0.94
C ASP A 188 29.65 17.23 0.51
N PHE A 189 28.83 17.77 -0.38
CA PHE A 189 27.80 16.99 -1.03
C PHE A 189 28.43 16.20 -2.17
N SER A 190 28.10 14.91 -2.23
CA SER A 190 28.65 14.00 -3.23
C SER A 190 27.59 13.06 -3.75
N LEU A 191 27.73 12.65 -5.00
CA LEU A 191 26.82 11.74 -5.66
C LEU A 191 27.59 10.62 -6.34
N ILE A 192 27.14 9.39 -6.14
CA ILE A 192 27.65 8.21 -6.83
C ILE A 192 26.52 7.68 -7.70
N MET A 193 26.76 7.55 -9.00
CA MET A 193 25.77 7.08 -9.96
C MET A 193 26.35 5.95 -10.80
N LYS A 194 25.57 4.88 -10.96
CA LYS A 194 25.99 3.76 -11.80
C LYS A 194 25.58 3.98 -13.26
N VAL A 195 26.54 3.82 -14.17
CA VAL A 195 26.38 3.96 -15.63
C VAL A 195 26.39 2.61 -16.33
N ASN A 196 25.72 2.53 -17.48
CA ASN A 196 25.64 1.31 -18.29
C ASN A 196 26.82 1.16 -19.27
N ASN A 197 27.27 2.27 -19.86
CA ASN A 197 28.35 2.32 -20.83
C ASN A 197 29.41 3.35 -20.43
N PHE A 198 30.66 2.91 -20.30
CA PHE A 198 31.77 3.76 -19.90
C PHE A 198 32.11 4.85 -20.93
N ASP A 199 32.20 4.49 -22.21
CA ASP A 199 32.61 5.40 -23.28
C ASP A 199 31.57 6.53 -23.49
N THR A 200 30.28 6.19 -23.37
CA THR A 200 29.20 7.17 -23.38
C THR A 200 29.25 8.07 -22.14
N ALA A 201 29.57 7.53 -20.96
CA ALA A 201 29.68 8.33 -19.74
C ALA A 201 30.81 9.35 -19.84
N ILE A 202 32.02 8.93 -20.20
CA ILE A 202 33.17 9.83 -20.27
C ILE A 202 33.01 10.92 -21.32
N SER A 203 32.55 10.57 -22.53
CA SER A 203 32.32 11.54 -23.60
C SER A 203 31.24 12.57 -23.22
N SER A 204 30.16 12.12 -22.56
CA SER A 204 29.11 13.02 -22.10
C SER A 204 29.60 13.94 -20.98
N LEU A 205 30.36 13.43 -20.01
CA LEU A 205 30.90 14.22 -18.90
C LEU A 205 31.81 15.34 -19.41
N ILE A 206 32.72 15.03 -20.32
CA ILE A 206 33.62 16.02 -20.93
C ILE A 206 32.83 17.11 -21.65
N SER A 207 31.79 16.75 -22.40
CA SER A 207 30.94 17.75 -23.05
C SER A 207 30.12 18.59 -22.07
N TRP A 208 29.80 18.04 -20.89
CA TRP A 208 29.02 18.71 -19.85
C TRP A 208 29.82 19.73 -19.05
N GLU A 209 31.15 19.60 -18.94
CA GLU A 209 32.02 20.44 -18.11
C GLU A 209 31.72 21.95 -18.21
N ARG A 210 31.43 22.46 -19.42
CA ARG A 210 31.13 23.88 -19.65
C ARG A 210 29.90 24.39 -18.91
N THR A 211 28.91 23.53 -18.73
CA THR A 211 27.62 23.86 -18.13
C THR A 211 27.33 23.03 -16.88
N MET A 212 28.33 22.31 -16.35
CA MET A 212 28.17 21.39 -15.23
C MET A 212 28.02 22.10 -13.88
N TRP A 213 28.71 23.22 -13.66
CA TRP A 213 28.77 23.87 -12.35
C TRP A 213 27.45 24.54 -11.87
N PRO A 214 26.57 25.14 -12.70
CA PRO A 214 25.44 25.93 -12.21
C PRO A 214 24.46 25.17 -11.29
N PRO A 215 24.07 23.91 -11.57
CA PRO A 215 23.21 23.14 -10.68
C PRO A 215 23.82 22.86 -9.29
N TRP A 216 25.15 22.94 -9.17
CA TRP A 216 25.87 22.71 -7.91
C TRP A 216 26.04 23.98 -7.09
N LYS A 217 25.68 25.15 -7.63
CA LYS A 217 25.74 26.46 -6.96
C LYS A 217 25.21 26.45 -5.52
N PRO A 218 24.09 25.77 -5.17
CA PRO A 218 23.59 25.77 -3.80
C PRO A 218 24.55 25.17 -2.77
N PHE A 219 25.57 24.42 -3.21
CA PHE A 219 26.57 23.78 -2.33
C PHE A 219 27.90 24.54 -2.27
N PHE A 220 28.06 25.62 -3.04
CA PHE A 220 29.27 26.44 -3.09
C PHE A 220 29.17 27.65 -2.18
N SER A 221 30.31 28.22 -1.80
CA SER A 221 30.33 29.51 -1.09
C SER A 221 30.00 30.66 -2.05
N ALA A 222 29.48 31.78 -1.54
CA ALA A 222 29.14 32.95 -2.35
C ALA A 222 30.35 33.45 -3.17
N ASP A 223 31.52 33.54 -2.51
CA ASP A 223 32.78 33.97 -3.13
C ASP A 223 33.20 33.08 -4.31
N ASP A 224 32.97 31.76 -4.21
CA ASP A 224 33.29 30.83 -5.30
C ASP A 224 32.40 31.05 -6.52
N VAL A 225 31.13 31.38 -6.29
CA VAL A 225 30.15 31.62 -7.35
C VAL A 225 30.44 32.94 -8.07
N GLU A 226 30.79 33.99 -7.33
CA GLU A 226 31.16 35.29 -7.91
C GLU A 226 32.42 35.18 -8.78
N ASN A 227 33.39 34.37 -8.32
CA ASN A 227 34.68 34.18 -8.99
C ASN A 227 34.72 32.93 -9.89
N VAL A 228 33.56 32.37 -10.29
CA VAL A 228 33.48 31.10 -11.04
C VAL A 228 34.25 31.13 -12.36
N HIS A 229 34.42 32.31 -12.96
CA HIS A 229 35.17 32.53 -14.20
C HIS A 229 36.67 32.23 -14.05
N ASN A 230 37.20 32.24 -12.83
CA ASN A 230 38.58 31.85 -12.53
C ASN A 230 38.76 30.33 -12.38
N PHE A 231 37.67 29.56 -12.42
CA PHE A 231 37.72 28.11 -12.33
C PHE A 231 37.77 27.44 -13.70
N THR A 232 38.50 26.34 -13.80
CA THR A 232 38.55 25.51 -15.01
C THR A 232 38.73 24.04 -14.64
N PHE A 233 38.25 23.14 -15.49
CA PHE A 233 38.46 21.72 -15.31
C PHE A 233 39.89 21.34 -15.70
N VAL A 234 40.58 20.67 -14.78
CA VAL A 234 41.93 20.13 -15.00
C VAL A 234 41.98 18.65 -14.61
N ASP A 235 42.88 17.92 -15.24
CA ASP A 235 43.14 16.52 -14.91
C ASP A 235 43.93 16.44 -13.59
N GLU A 236 43.52 15.51 -12.73
CA GLU A 236 44.24 15.16 -11.51
C GLU A 236 44.09 13.66 -11.22
N ILE A 237 45.09 13.07 -10.55
CA ILE A 237 45.02 11.70 -10.05
C ILE A 237 44.68 11.72 -8.56
N ILE A 238 43.60 11.04 -8.17
CA ILE A 238 43.15 10.93 -6.77
C ILE A 238 42.94 9.45 -6.45
N GLU A 239 43.60 8.94 -5.41
CA GLU A 239 43.53 7.52 -5.02
C GLU A 239 43.75 6.56 -6.20
N ASN A 240 44.76 6.84 -7.04
CA ASN A 240 45.09 6.09 -8.26
C ASN A 240 43.96 6.00 -9.30
N ASN A 241 43.02 6.94 -9.29
CA ASN A 241 41.98 7.09 -10.30
C ASN A 241 42.11 8.44 -11.00
N ASP A 242 41.85 8.46 -12.30
CA ASP A 242 41.75 9.70 -13.06
C ASP A 242 40.53 10.49 -12.60
N ALA A 243 40.72 11.78 -12.36
CA ALA A 243 39.70 12.70 -11.93
C ALA A 243 39.79 14.01 -12.71
N ARG A 244 38.64 14.64 -12.90
CA ARG A 244 38.51 15.99 -13.48
C ARG A 244 38.03 16.90 -12.37
N ILE A 245 38.81 17.90 -12.04
CA ILE A 245 38.51 18.83 -10.94
C ILE A 245 38.35 20.26 -11.44
N PHE A 246 37.30 20.94 -10.98
CA PHE A 246 37.02 22.34 -11.26
C PHE A 246 37.79 23.21 -10.26
N LYS A 247 38.92 23.74 -10.72
CA LYS A 247 39.95 24.38 -9.89
C LYS A 247 40.13 25.84 -10.24
N ASN A 248 40.20 26.69 -9.21
CA ASN A 248 40.53 28.09 -9.35
C ASN A 248 41.99 28.24 -9.79
N LYS A 249 42.24 28.99 -10.88
CA LYS A 249 43.58 29.18 -11.46
C LYS A 249 44.52 29.99 -10.55
N GLU A 250 43.98 30.86 -9.72
CA GLU A 250 44.75 31.78 -8.88
C GLU A 250 44.97 31.19 -7.48
N THR A 251 43.92 30.71 -6.84
CA THR A 251 43.97 30.22 -5.44
C THR A 251 44.27 28.72 -5.35
N GLY A 252 44.07 27.97 -6.43
CA GLY A 252 44.16 26.51 -6.44
C GLY A 252 43.00 25.80 -5.73
N LYS A 253 41.99 26.52 -5.24
CA LYS A 253 40.81 25.96 -4.58
C LYS A 253 39.99 25.09 -5.54
N VAL A 254 39.48 23.96 -5.06
CA VAL A 254 38.63 23.04 -5.82
C VAL A 254 37.22 23.09 -5.23
N ILE A 255 36.21 23.27 -6.09
CA ILE A 255 34.80 23.40 -5.67
C ILE A 255 33.88 22.32 -6.26
N LEU A 256 34.36 21.58 -7.26
CA LEU A 256 33.64 20.47 -7.87
C LEU A 256 34.66 19.53 -8.49
N GLY A 257 34.38 18.24 -8.50
CA GLY A 257 35.16 17.28 -9.26
C GLY A 257 34.37 16.03 -9.54
N TYR A 258 34.83 15.27 -10.53
CA TYR A 258 34.29 13.96 -10.81
C TYR A 258 35.37 12.94 -11.18
N SER A 259 35.05 11.66 -10.98
CA SER A 259 35.87 10.53 -11.40
C SER A 259 34.96 9.36 -11.79
N ILE A 260 35.48 8.44 -12.61
CA ILE A 260 34.76 7.22 -12.99
C ILE A 260 35.50 6.02 -12.39
N PHE A 261 34.94 5.44 -11.34
CA PHE A 261 35.50 4.29 -10.65
C PHE A 261 35.07 2.98 -11.32
N ASN A 262 36.04 2.09 -11.54
CA ASN A 262 35.87 0.76 -12.13
C ASN A 262 35.02 0.75 -13.43
N LYS A 263 35.07 1.84 -14.21
CA LYS A 263 34.29 2.03 -15.44
C LYS A 263 32.76 1.96 -15.27
N GLN A 264 32.25 1.95 -14.05
CA GLN A 264 30.85 1.69 -13.74
C GLN A 264 30.20 2.78 -12.88
N TYR A 265 30.98 3.47 -12.04
CA TYR A 265 30.44 4.44 -11.09
C TYR A 265 31.02 5.81 -11.37
N VAL A 266 30.15 6.75 -11.75
CA VAL A 266 30.50 8.17 -11.82
C VAL A 266 30.31 8.76 -10.44
N ILE A 267 31.35 9.40 -9.93
CA ILE A 267 31.37 10.02 -8.62
C ILE A 267 31.52 11.52 -8.84
N PHE A 268 30.65 12.31 -8.25
CA PHE A 268 30.76 13.76 -8.17
C PHE A 268 30.94 14.18 -6.72
N SER A 269 31.71 15.24 -6.47
CA SER A 269 31.87 15.81 -5.14
C SER A 269 32.13 17.31 -5.21
N THR A 270 31.62 18.06 -4.23
CA THR A 270 31.86 19.51 -4.10
C THR A 270 33.24 19.86 -3.52
N SER A 271 34.11 18.86 -3.31
CA SER A 271 35.52 19.09 -2.98
C SER A 271 36.41 17.94 -3.46
N ARG A 272 37.71 18.22 -3.47
CA ARG A 272 38.74 17.21 -3.69
C ARG A 272 38.81 16.19 -2.53
N GLU A 273 38.61 16.65 -1.29
CA GLU A 273 38.66 15.79 -0.09
C GLU A 273 37.51 14.79 -0.08
N GLY A 274 36.29 15.24 -0.39
CA GLY A 274 35.12 14.38 -0.50
C GLY A 274 35.28 13.32 -1.58
N LEU A 275 35.77 13.71 -2.77
CA LEU A 275 36.07 12.78 -3.85
C LEU A 275 37.12 11.74 -3.44
N LYS A 276 38.20 12.18 -2.79
CA LYS A 276 39.25 11.29 -2.25
C LYS A 276 38.69 10.29 -1.24
N LEU A 277 37.85 10.74 -0.32
CA LEU A 277 37.29 9.88 0.72
C LEU A 277 36.38 8.80 0.11
N ILE A 278 35.52 9.16 -0.85
CA ILE A 278 34.67 8.18 -1.55
C ILE A 278 35.52 7.14 -2.27
N LEU A 279 36.50 7.58 -3.06
CA LEU A 279 37.37 6.68 -3.81
C LEU A 279 38.12 5.72 -2.86
N SER A 280 38.65 6.24 -1.75
CA SER A 280 39.31 5.43 -0.71
C SER A 280 38.38 4.34 -0.16
N ARG A 281 37.12 4.69 0.12
CA ARG A 281 36.12 3.73 0.61
C ARG A 281 35.78 2.68 -0.46
N LEU A 282 35.61 3.08 -1.72
CA LEU A 282 35.32 2.17 -2.83
C LEU A 282 36.46 1.17 -3.08
N VAL A 283 37.72 1.63 -3.04
CA VAL A 283 38.90 0.75 -3.18
C VAL A 283 38.99 -0.26 -2.04
N SER A 284 38.56 0.12 -0.82
CA SER A 284 38.56 -0.77 0.35
C SER A 284 37.46 -1.83 0.36
N LEU A 285 36.48 -1.73 -0.56
CA LEU A 285 35.42 -2.73 -0.66
C LEU A 285 35.95 -3.99 -1.36
N PRO A 286 35.54 -5.19 -0.92
CA PRO A 286 35.83 -6.40 -1.67
C PRO A 286 35.24 -6.29 -3.09
N PRO A 287 35.92 -6.85 -4.11
CA PRO A 287 35.40 -6.85 -5.48
C PRO A 287 34.00 -7.50 -5.50
N ARG A 288 33.05 -6.82 -6.13
CA ARG A 288 31.68 -7.29 -6.35
C ARG A 288 31.53 -7.90 -7.73
#